data_AF-A0A8H6C678-F1
#
_entry.id   AF-A0A8H6C678-F1
#
_cell.length_a   1.000
_cell.length_b   1.000
_cell.length_c   1.000
_cell.angle_alpha   90.00
_cell.angle_beta   90.00
_cell.angle_gamma   90.00
#
_symmetry.space_group_name_H-M   'P 1'
#
loop_
_entity.id
_entity.type
_entity.pdbx_description
1 polymer ?
#
loop_
_entity_poly.entity_id
_entity_poly.type
_entity_poly.pdbx_seq_one_letter_code
_entity_poly.pdbx_strand_id
1 'polypeptide(L)'
;MNLHESIVQILGNFEADIEIISCFLTSRLKRINKSSLLWHWMKKMTILVIFNKLEEKQGSQYLSDSQFYNKIVSRAFRSCELHYMNYYANNFIHWIIQFNMIVLGIEDGDYLFHQLQKHCRQALSDSSLWMNMKNYIKCIQGSVQHDNQIIEEYNRINLSYGVPLRIHSKKQLISPNKSDEDIIVGEFQWLVKVQCKNVAPFSNLIESAQTKTVLKRLNELIQLHGFKHNAAKIESLIELRSRMIG
;
A
#
# COMPACT_ATOMS: atom_id res chain seq x y z
N MET A 1 28.65 -8.06 6.97
CA MET A 1 27.71 -7.82 8.09
C MET A 1 28.39 -6.88 9.05
N ASN A 2 27.82 -5.69 9.28
CA ASN A 2 28.45 -4.69 10.16
C ASN A 2 28.23 -5.06 11.63
N LEU A 3 29.13 -4.64 12.54
CA LEU A 3 29.09 -4.98 13.97
C LEU A 3 27.70 -4.81 14.61
N HIS A 4 26.98 -3.73 14.26
CA HIS A 4 25.61 -3.49 14.73
C HIS A 4 24.62 -4.57 14.29
N GLU A 5 24.70 -5.03 13.03
CA GLU A 5 23.82 -6.09 12.52
C GLU A 5 24.10 -7.43 13.21
N SER A 6 25.37 -7.71 13.52
CA SER A 6 25.77 -8.89 14.29
C SER A 6 25.25 -8.83 15.73
N ILE A 7 25.35 -7.66 16.39
CA ILE A 7 24.82 -7.46 17.74
C ILE A 7 23.30 -7.64 17.78
N VAL A 8 22.58 -7.03 16.84
CA VAL A 8 21.12 -7.18 16.74
C VAL A 8 20.71 -8.64 16.53
N GLN A 9 21.43 -9.36 15.66
CA GLN A 9 21.18 -10.77 15.42
C GLN A 9 21.44 -11.63 16.67
N ILE A 10 22.49 -11.33 17.43
CA ILE A 10 22.83 -12.04 18.68
C ILE A 10 21.80 -11.76 19.77
N LEU A 11 21.35 -10.51 19.89
CA LEU A 11 20.42 -10.09 20.95
C LEU A 11 18.97 -10.49 20.67
N GLY A 12 18.62 -10.74 19.40
CA GLY A 12 17.27 -11.15 19.00
C GLY A 12 16.17 -10.11 19.29
N ASN A 13 16.53 -8.88 19.65
CA ASN A 13 15.59 -7.84 20.12
C ASN A 13 15.08 -6.96 18.98
N PHE A 14 14.64 -7.60 17.89
CA PHE A 14 14.18 -6.90 16.69
C PHE A 14 12.92 -6.05 16.93
N GLU A 15 12.15 -6.32 17.99
CA GLU A 15 11.00 -5.51 18.39
C GLU A 15 11.42 -4.13 18.90
N ALA A 16 12.47 -4.06 19.74
CA ALA A 16 13.02 -2.78 20.18
C ALA A 16 13.60 -1.97 19.02
N ASP A 17 14.24 -2.62 18.05
CA ASP A 17 14.73 -1.96 16.85
C ASP A 17 13.61 -1.37 16.00
N ILE A 18 12.50 -2.10 15.83
CA ILE A 18 11.30 -1.58 15.17
C ILE A 18 10.80 -0.33 15.91
N GLU A 19 10.77 -0.33 17.24
CA GLU A 19 10.37 0.85 18.02
C GLU A 19 11.29 2.05 17.75
N ILE A 20 12.60 1.86 17.85
CA ILE A 20 13.60 2.92 17.68
C ILE A 20 13.53 3.51 16.27
N ILE A 21 13.58 2.64 15.24
CA ILE A 21 13.49 3.07 13.84
C ILE A 21 12.17 3.80 13.61
N SER A 22 11.08 3.29 14.16
CA SER A 22 9.77 3.92 14.02
C SER A 22 9.69 5.29 14.67
N CYS A 23 10.33 5.51 15.82
CA CYS A 23 10.40 6.83 16.45
C CYS A 23 11.06 7.85 15.51
N PHE A 24 12.16 7.46 14.84
CA PHE A 24 12.81 8.29 13.85
C PHE A 24 11.95 8.53 12.61
N LEU A 25 11.32 7.48 12.08
CA LEU A 25 10.43 7.52 10.92
C LEU A 25 9.09 8.20 11.20
N THR A 26 8.73 8.47 12.45
CA THR A 26 7.53 9.24 12.82
C THR A 26 7.88 10.55 13.53
N SER A 27 9.14 10.98 13.42
CA SER A 27 9.59 12.28 13.94
C SER A 27 9.24 13.42 12.98
N ARG A 28 9.22 14.65 13.50
CA ARG A 28 9.11 15.88 12.69
C ARG A 28 10.44 16.28 12.01
N LEU A 29 11.51 15.49 12.20
CA LEU A 29 12.81 15.76 11.60
C LEU A 29 12.83 15.28 10.15
N LYS A 30 12.50 16.16 9.19
CA LYS A 30 12.32 15.82 7.76
C LYS A 30 13.47 14.99 7.18
N ARG A 31 14.74 15.32 7.48
CA ARG A 31 15.91 14.58 6.98
C ARG A 31 15.98 13.15 7.51
N ILE A 32 15.58 12.94 8.76
CA ILE A 32 15.58 11.63 9.42
C ILE A 32 14.39 10.81 8.96
N ASN A 33 13.19 11.39 9.02
CA ASN A 33 11.95 10.76 8.57
C ASN A 33 11.99 10.31 7.09
N LYS A 34 12.66 11.09 6.22
CA LYS A 34 12.86 10.76 4.80
C LYS A 34 14.19 10.06 4.53
N SER A 35 14.79 9.41 5.53
CA SER A 35 16.04 8.65 5.35
C SER A 35 15.76 7.32 4.64
N SER A 36 16.32 7.15 3.45
CA SER A 36 16.25 5.89 2.69
C SER A 36 16.79 4.70 3.49
N LEU A 37 17.86 4.91 4.27
CA LEU A 37 18.46 3.89 5.11
C LEU A 37 17.48 3.40 6.18
N LEU A 38 16.78 4.32 6.86
CA LEU A 38 15.81 3.93 7.90
C LEU A 38 14.61 3.19 7.32
N TRP A 39 14.11 3.58 6.14
CA TRP A 39 13.05 2.85 5.46
C TRP A 39 13.48 1.48 4.97
N HIS A 40 14.73 1.34 4.49
CA HIS A 40 15.30 0.05 4.14
C HIS A 40 15.43 -0.86 5.36
N TRP A 41 15.89 -0.31 6.49
CA TRP A 41 15.92 -1.02 7.77
C TRP A 41 14.51 -1.43 8.23
N MET A 42 13.51 -0.57 8.06
CA MET A 42 12.12 -0.93 8.36
C MET A 42 11.64 -2.12 7.51
N LYS A 43 11.89 -2.16 6.19
CA LYS A 43 11.56 -3.31 5.34
C LYS A 43 12.18 -4.61 5.85
N LYS A 44 13.48 -4.53 6.16
CA LYS A 44 14.27 -5.64 6.66
C LYS A 44 13.68 -6.20 7.96
N MET A 45 13.34 -5.32 8.91
CA MET A 45 12.72 -5.74 10.16
C MET A 45 11.31 -6.30 9.97
N THR A 46 10.51 -5.73 9.07
CA THR A 46 9.20 -6.30 8.71
C THR A 46 9.33 -7.74 8.20
N ILE A 47 10.31 -8.02 7.33
CA ILE A 47 10.57 -9.39 6.85
C ILE A 47 10.94 -10.32 8.00
N LEU A 48 11.99 -9.96 8.74
CA LEU A 48 12.57 -10.85 9.75
C LEU A 48 11.64 -11.11 10.94
N VAL A 49 10.85 -10.11 11.35
CA VAL A 49 10.05 -10.19 12.59
C VAL A 49 8.60 -10.59 12.32
N ILE A 50 8.05 -10.16 11.18
CA ILE A 50 6.62 -10.32 10.91
C ILE A 50 6.43 -11.37 9.84
N PHE A 51 6.96 -11.15 8.64
CA PHE A 51 6.65 -12.00 7.50
C PHE A 51 7.20 -13.42 7.65
N ASN A 52 8.45 -13.58 8.12
CA ASN A 52 9.00 -14.90 8.39
C ASN A 52 8.16 -15.67 9.44
N LYS A 53 7.76 -15.01 10.54
CA LYS A 53 6.92 -15.62 11.59
C LYS A 53 5.54 -16.03 11.05
N LEU A 54 4.95 -15.21 10.18
CA LEU A 54 3.65 -15.52 9.56
C LEU A 54 3.74 -16.72 8.61
N GLU A 55 4.83 -16.82 7.84
CA GLU A 55 5.05 -17.96 6.95
C GLU A 55 5.42 -19.25 7.68
N GLU A 56 5.97 -19.19 8.90
CA GLU A 56 6.22 -20.36 9.75
C GLU A 56 4.92 -20.94 10.34
N LYS A 57 3.94 -20.09 10.64
CA LYS A 57 2.69 -20.48 11.30
C LYS A 57 1.55 -20.86 10.34
N GLN A 58 1.86 -21.38 9.15
CA GLN A 58 0.84 -21.76 8.15
C GLN A 58 -0.28 -22.59 8.80
N GLY A 59 -1.44 -21.97 9.04
CA GLY A 59 -2.65 -22.65 9.50
C GLY A 59 -3.52 -21.97 10.56
N SER A 60 -3.11 -20.90 11.27
CA SER A 60 -3.96 -20.39 12.38
C SER A 60 -3.89 -18.92 12.76
N GLN A 61 -3.07 -18.08 12.12
CA GLN A 61 -2.95 -16.67 12.51
C GLN A 61 -3.15 -15.72 11.31
N TYR A 62 -4.15 -14.86 11.42
CA TYR A 62 -4.43 -13.81 10.44
C TYR A 62 -3.46 -12.64 10.64
N LEU A 63 -3.08 -11.94 9.55
CA LEU A 63 -2.25 -10.73 9.63
C LEU A 63 -2.88 -9.67 10.56
N SER A 64 -4.22 -9.63 10.62
CA SER A 64 -5.01 -8.73 11.46
C SER A 64 -4.66 -8.85 12.95
N ASP A 65 -4.25 -10.04 13.41
CA ASP A 65 -3.96 -10.31 14.81
C ASP A 65 -2.52 -9.93 15.20
N SER A 66 -1.69 -9.59 14.20
CA SER A 66 -0.34 -9.12 14.42
C SER A 66 -0.33 -7.64 14.80
N GLN A 67 -0.28 -7.38 16.12
CA GLN A 67 -0.13 -6.03 16.66
C GLN A 67 1.09 -5.29 16.05
N PHE A 68 2.18 -6.02 15.79
CA PHE A 68 3.38 -5.45 15.16
C PHE A 68 3.14 -5.03 13.70
N TYR A 69 2.41 -5.83 12.92
CA TYR A 69 2.06 -5.47 11.55
C TYR A 69 1.21 -4.20 11.51
N ASN A 70 0.13 -4.17 12.30
CA ASN A 70 -0.75 -3.01 12.40
C ASN A 70 0.01 -1.75 12.81
N LYS A 71 0.96 -1.89 13.75
CA LYS A 71 1.82 -0.82 14.22
C LYS A 71 2.74 -0.28 13.13
N ILE A 72 3.40 -1.14 12.36
CA ILE A 72 4.27 -0.72 11.25
C ILE A 72 3.48 0.00 10.16
N VAL A 73 2.33 -0.55 9.77
CA VAL A 73 1.45 0.08 8.78
C VAL A 73 0.98 1.46 9.27
N SER A 74 0.48 1.54 10.51
CA SER A 74 0.05 2.81 11.11
C SER A 74 1.18 3.85 11.14
N ARG A 75 2.40 3.44 11.46
CA ARG A 75 3.58 4.32 11.48
C ARG A 75 3.99 4.79 10.10
N ALA A 76 3.86 3.95 9.09
CA ALA A 76 4.09 4.35 7.70
C ALA A 76 3.14 5.47 7.28
N PHE A 77 1.84 5.33 7.58
CA PHE A 77 0.88 6.40 7.30
C PHE A 77 1.11 7.65 8.16
N ARG A 78 1.44 7.49 9.44
CA ARG A 78 1.79 8.62 10.31
C ARG A 78 2.96 9.43 9.75
N SER A 79 3.93 8.76 9.14
CA SER A 79 5.04 9.41 8.45
C SER A 79 4.58 10.27 7.27
N CYS A 80 3.62 9.77 6.47
CA CYS A 80 3.00 10.53 5.38
C CYS A 80 2.22 11.74 5.89
N GLU A 81 1.52 11.63 7.02
CA GLU A 81 0.81 12.76 7.64
C GLU A 81 1.76 13.87 8.09
N LEU A 82 2.88 13.49 8.71
CA LEU A 82 3.84 14.46 9.25
C LEU A 82 4.64 15.16 8.16
N HIS A 83 4.88 14.49 7.04
CA HIS A 83 5.67 15.02 5.94
C HIS A 83 4.96 14.77 4.62
N TYR A 84 4.33 15.83 4.10
CA TYR A 84 3.69 15.82 2.79
C TYR A 84 4.60 15.22 1.71
N MET A 85 4.01 14.37 0.86
CA MET A 85 4.70 13.64 -0.21
C MET A 85 5.99 12.97 0.32
N ASN A 86 5.85 12.16 1.36
CA ASN A 86 6.94 11.31 1.80
C ASN A 86 7.11 10.14 0.84
N TYR A 87 7.97 10.32 -0.16
CA TYR A 87 8.25 9.31 -1.18
C TYR A 87 8.66 7.96 -0.58
N TYR A 88 9.52 7.96 0.44
CA TYR A 88 9.99 6.70 1.04
C TYR A 88 8.91 5.97 1.84
N ALA A 89 8.09 6.70 2.60
CA ALA A 89 6.96 6.12 3.31
C ALA A 89 5.90 5.58 2.33
N ASN A 90 5.59 6.33 1.26
CA ASN A 90 4.66 5.87 0.24
C ASN A 90 5.18 4.65 -0.53
N ASN A 91 6.48 4.61 -0.86
CA ASN A 91 7.09 3.42 -1.45
C ASN A 91 7.07 2.22 -0.51
N PHE A 92 7.23 2.46 0.78
CA PHE A 92 7.12 1.40 1.78
C PHE A 92 5.69 0.85 1.87
N ILE A 93 4.67 1.72 1.83
CA ILE A 93 3.26 1.32 1.77
C ILE A 93 2.99 0.50 0.49
N HIS A 94 3.46 0.98 -0.67
CA HIS A 94 3.35 0.23 -1.92
C HIS A 94 3.97 -1.16 -1.81
N TRP A 95 5.16 -1.23 -1.22
CA TRP A 95 5.88 -2.47 -1.00
C TRP A 95 5.11 -3.42 -0.08
N ILE A 96 4.51 -2.93 1.02
CA ILE A 96 3.64 -3.75 1.89
C ILE A 96 2.43 -4.31 1.11
N ILE A 97 1.78 -3.48 0.28
CA ILE A 97 0.63 -3.92 -0.54
C ILE A 97 1.05 -5.11 -1.43
N GLN A 98 2.14 -4.96 -2.17
CA GLN A 98 2.67 -6.02 -3.03
C GLN A 98 3.06 -7.26 -2.21
N PHE A 99 3.70 -7.06 -1.04
CA PHE A 99 4.16 -8.17 -0.22
C PHE A 99 3.00 -9.02 0.30
N ASN A 100 1.98 -8.38 0.88
CA ASN A 100 0.82 -9.09 1.41
C ASN A 100 0.06 -9.84 0.31
N MET A 101 -0.20 -9.18 -0.82
CA MET A 101 -1.09 -9.69 -1.87
C MET A 101 -0.41 -10.63 -2.86
N ILE A 102 0.88 -10.41 -3.15
CA ILE A 102 1.61 -11.12 -4.22
C ILE A 102 2.59 -12.14 -3.64
N VAL A 103 3.29 -11.80 -2.55
CA VAL A 103 4.33 -12.68 -1.98
C VAL A 103 3.75 -13.65 -0.96
N LEU A 104 3.03 -13.12 0.03
CA LEU A 104 2.48 -13.92 1.12
C LEU A 104 1.14 -14.57 0.76
N GLY A 105 0.28 -13.82 0.04
CA GLY A 105 -1.10 -14.21 -0.21
C GLY A 105 -1.91 -14.31 1.09
N ILE A 106 -1.67 -13.40 2.06
CA ILE A 106 -2.33 -13.40 3.38
C ILE A 106 -3.21 -12.16 3.52
N GLU A 107 -4.46 -12.36 3.92
CA GLU A 107 -5.42 -11.31 4.27
C GLU A 107 -5.11 -10.67 5.62
N ASP A 108 -5.20 -9.33 5.69
CA ASP A 108 -5.05 -8.55 6.92
C ASP A 108 -6.38 -7.99 7.45
N GLY A 109 -7.52 -8.57 7.04
CA GLY A 109 -8.85 -8.13 7.46
C GLY A 109 -9.17 -6.71 6.98
N ASP A 110 -8.70 -6.33 5.79
CA ASP A 110 -8.83 -5.00 5.20
C ASP A 110 -8.17 -3.88 6.03
N TYR A 111 -7.28 -4.19 6.98
CA TYR A 111 -6.65 -3.18 7.82
C TYR A 111 -5.85 -2.15 7.00
N LEU A 112 -4.98 -2.64 6.10
CA LEU A 112 -4.18 -1.78 5.22
C LEU A 112 -5.07 -0.92 4.32
N PHE A 113 -6.16 -1.49 3.79
CA PHE A 113 -7.13 -0.75 2.99
C PHE A 113 -7.78 0.38 3.77
N HIS A 114 -8.27 0.11 4.98
CA HIS A 114 -8.93 1.11 5.82
C HIS A 114 -7.98 2.25 6.21
N GLN A 115 -6.70 1.95 6.51
CA GLN A 115 -5.70 2.99 6.73
C GLN A 115 -5.49 3.82 5.45
N LEU A 116 -5.27 3.17 4.31
CA LEU A 116 -5.06 3.84 3.03
C LEU A 116 -6.23 4.76 2.66
N GLN A 117 -7.46 4.24 2.74
CA GLN A 117 -8.68 4.99 2.48
C GLN A 117 -8.79 6.22 3.41
N LYS A 118 -8.60 6.03 4.72
CA LYS A 118 -8.63 7.12 5.70
C LYS A 118 -7.65 8.24 5.32
N HIS A 119 -6.39 7.91 5.05
CA HIS A 119 -5.36 8.92 4.78
C HIS A 119 -5.53 9.56 3.40
N CYS A 120 -5.98 8.84 2.37
CA CYS A 120 -6.37 9.42 1.08
C CYS A 120 -7.47 10.48 1.24
N ARG A 121 -8.49 10.17 2.04
CA ARG A 121 -9.62 11.08 2.31
C ARG A 121 -9.22 12.31 3.14
N GLN A 122 -8.24 12.18 4.03
CA GLN A 122 -7.69 13.28 4.81
C GLN A 122 -6.73 14.18 4.00
N ALA A 123 -6.04 13.63 3.00
CA ALA A 123 -5.04 14.32 2.20
C ALA A 123 -5.36 14.27 0.70
N LEU A 124 -6.46 14.93 0.29
CA LEU A 124 -6.96 14.94 -1.09
C LEU A 124 -5.95 15.41 -2.15
N SER A 125 -4.94 16.20 -1.77
CA SER A 125 -3.91 16.71 -2.67
C SER A 125 -2.65 15.84 -2.72
N ASP A 126 -2.54 14.80 -1.89
CA ASP A 126 -1.37 13.91 -1.88
C ASP A 126 -1.51 12.83 -2.96
N SER A 127 -0.96 13.11 -4.14
CA SER A 127 -1.01 12.18 -5.27
C SER A 127 -0.29 10.85 -4.99
N SER A 128 0.65 10.79 -4.05
CA SER A 128 1.36 9.54 -3.71
C SER A 128 0.45 8.57 -2.95
N LEU A 129 -0.40 9.09 -2.05
CA LEU A 129 -1.41 8.26 -1.37
C LEU A 129 -2.46 7.73 -2.37
N TRP A 130 -2.93 8.56 -3.28
CA TRP A 130 -3.87 8.14 -4.32
C TRP A 130 -3.25 7.17 -5.34
N MET A 131 -1.95 7.29 -5.61
CA MET A 131 -1.21 6.28 -6.38
C MET A 131 -1.16 4.94 -5.63
N ASN A 132 -0.96 4.95 -4.31
CA ASN A 132 -1.05 3.74 -3.50
C ASN A 132 -2.45 3.11 -3.51
N MET A 133 -3.52 3.92 -3.52
CA MET A 133 -4.89 3.42 -3.71
C MET A 133 -5.05 2.70 -5.06
N LYS A 134 -4.57 3.31 -6.14
CA LYS A 134 -4.54 2.67 -7.47
C LYS A 134 -3.73 1.37 -7.46
N ASN A 135 -2.56 1.35 -6.82
CA ASN A 135 -1.72 0.16 -6.73
C ASN A 135 -2.40 -0.96 -5.94
N TYR A 136 -3.11 -0.63 -4.86
CA TYR A 136 -3.94 -1.56 -4.10
C TYR A 136 -5.01 -2.21 -4.98
N ILE A 137 -5.78 -1.39 -5.70
CA ILE A 137 -6.82 -1.85 -6.64
C ILE A 137 -6.22 -2.76 -7.72
N LYS A 138 -5.09 -2.38 -8.33
CA LYS A 138 -4.41 -3.18 -9.34
C LYS A 138 -3.93 -4.54 -8.82
N CYS A 139 -3.49 -4.60 -7.57
CA CYS A 139 -3.09 -5.87 -6.95
C CYS A 139 -4.30 -6.79 -6.79
N ILE A 140 -5.44 -6.27 -6.33
CA ILE A 140 -6.71 -7.02 -6.25
C ILE A 140 -7.11 -7.58 -7.62
N GLN A 141 -7.01 -6.75 -8.66
CA GLN A 141 -7.34 -7.13 -10.04
C GLN A 141 -6.39 -8.19 -10.64
N GLY A 142 -5.28 -8.51 -9.96
CA GLY A 142 -4.21 -9.31 -10.55
C GLY A 142 -3.54 -8.69 -11.76
N SER A 143 -3.72 -7.38 -11.95
CA SER A 143 -3.14 -6.63 -13.07
C SER A 143 -1.68 -6.23 -12.83
N VAL A 144 -1.18 -6.42 -11.61
CA VAL A 144 0.24 -6.25 -11.30
C VAL A 144 0.96 -7.54 -11.70
N GLN A 145 1.84 -7.44 -12.69
CA GLN A 145 2.75 -8.54 -13.02
C GLN A 145 3.51 -8.94 -11.75
N HIS A 146 3.68 -10.25 -11.52
CA HIS A 146 4.53 -10.74 -10.45
C HIS A 146 5.90 -10.09 -10.59
N ASP A 147 6.19 -9.14 -9.70
CA ASP A 147 7.46 -8.44 -9.73
C ASP A 147 8.50 -9.38 -9.12
N ASN A 148 9.31 -10.02 -9.97
CA ASN A 148 10.40 -10.86 -9.48
C ASN A 148 11.32 -10.09 -8.52
N GLN A 149 11.39 -8.75 -8.62
CA GLN A 149 12.23 -7.93 -7.76
C GLN A 149 11.81 -7.94 -6.28
N ILE A 150 10.51 -8.02 -5.96
CA ILE A 150 10.07 -8.05 -4.55
C ILE A 150 10.41 -9.40 -3.90
N ILE A 151 10.30 -10.48 -4.67
CA ILE A 151 10.68 -11.84 -4.25
C ILE A 151 12.21 -11.94 -4.11
N GLU A 152 12.97 -11.36 -5.05
CA GLU A 152 14.42 -11.25 -4.96
C GLU A 152 14.87 -10.43 -3.75
N GLU A 153 14.20 -9.31 -3.44
CA GLU A 153 14.47 -8.49 -2.25
C GLU A 153 14.24 -9.31 -0.97
N TYR A 154 13.13 -10.05 -0.89
CA TYR A 154 12.84 -10.95 0.23
C TYR A 154 13.93 -12.00 0.43
N ASN A 155 14.23 -12.74 -0.63
CA ASN A 155 15.22 -13.82 -0.62
C ASN A 155 16.61 -13.30 -0.26
N ARG A 156 17.01 -12.15 -0.80
CA ARG A 156 18.28 -11.50 -0.46
C ARG A 156 18.36 -11.11 1.01
N ILE A 157 17.29 -10.56 1.59
CA ILE A 157 17.25 -10.21 3.00
C ILE A 157 17.37 -11.48 3.86
N ASN A 158 16.58 -12.51 3.59
CA ASN A 158 16.63 -13.75 4.36
C ASN A 158 17.98 -14.48 4.26
N LEU A 159 18.57 -14.56 3.07
CA LEU A 159 19.92 -15.12 2.88
C LEU A 159 20.97 -14.42 3.73
N SER A 160 20.91 -13.08 3.80
CA SER A 160 21.87 -12.30 4.60
C SER A 160 21.78 -12.56 6.11
N TYR A 161 20.70 -13.22 6.57
CA TYR A 161 20.45 -13.59 7.96
C TYR A 161 20.50 -15.09 8.22
N GLY A 162 20.89 -15.89 7.23
CA GLY A 162 20.92 -17.36 7.35
C GLY A 162 19.53 -17.99 7.46
N VAL A 163 18.47 -17.25 7.10
CA VAL A 163 17.10 -17.78 7.05
C VAL A 163 16.95 -18.58 5.75
N PRO A 164 16.44 -19.83 5.79
CA PRO A 164 16.25 -20.64 4.59
C PRO A 164 15.40 -19.93 3.54
N LEU A 165 15.85 -20.00 2.29
CA LEU A 165 15.09 -19.49 1.16
C LEU A 165 13.76 -20.24 1.02
N ARG A 166 12.72 -19.49 0.68
CA ARG A 166 11.41 -20.06 0.40
C ARG A 166 11.08 -19.87 -1.07
N ILE A 167 10.55 -20.94 -1.66
CA ILE A 167 10.03 -20.89 -3.02
C ILE A 167 8.63 -20.30 -2.91
N HIS A 168 8.50 -19.01 -3.22
CA HIS A 168 7.19 -18.41 -3.42
C HIS A 168 6.66 -18.92 -4.76
N SER A 169 5.85 -19.98 -4.72
CA SER A 169 4.98 -20.31 -5.85
C SER A 169 4.02 -19.14 -6.06
N LYS A 170 3.55 -18.93 -7.29
CA LYS A 170 2.50 -17.96 -7.60
C LYS A 170 1.24 -18.33 -6.81
N LYS A 171 1.16 -17.91 -5.55
CA LYS A 171 -0.04 -18.08 -4.75
C LYS A 171 -1.15 -17.29 -5.44
N GLN A 172 -2.36 -17.85 -5.40
CA GLN A 172 -3.54 -17.14 -5.85
C GLN A 172 -3.59 -15.80 -5.13
N LEU A 173 -3.83 -14.75 -5.92
CA LEU A 173 -4.11 -13.43 -5.38
C LEU A 173 -5.25 -13.57 -4.39
N ILE A 174 -5.09 -12.92 -3.24
CA ILE A 174 -6.15 -12.77 -2.26
C ILE A 174 -7.39 -12.23 -2.99
N SER A 175 -8.55 -12.86 -2.75
CA SER A 175 -9.84 -12.28 -3.12
C SER A 175 -10.30 -11.40 -1.96
N PRO A 176 -10.08 -10.08 -1.98
CA PRO A 176 -10.55 -9.21 -0.91
C PRO A 176 -12.07 -9.31 -0.72
N ASN A 177 -12.54 -8.90 0.45
CA ASN A 177 -13.97 -8.89 0.79
C ASN A 177 -14.81 -7.95 -0.11
N LYS A 178 -14.17 -6.98 -0.77
CA LYS A 178 -14.81 -6.03 -1.68
C LYS A 178 -14.23 -6.16 -3.07
N SER A 179 -15.10 -6.12 -4.08
CA SER A 179 -14.64 -6.05 -5.46
C SER A 179 -13.86 -4.76 -5.69
N ASP A 180 -12.91 -4.82 -6.63
CA ASP A 180 -12.18 -3.64 -7.09
C ASP A 180 -13.14 -2.57 -7.64
N GLU A 181 -14.20 -2.99 -8.34
CA GLU A 181 -15.23 -2.09 -8.86
C GLU A 181 -15.96 -1.32 -7.73
N ASP A 182 -16.30 -2.01 -6.63
CA ASP A 182 -16.95 -1.38 -5.47
C ASP A 182 -16.05 -0.34 -4.80
N ILE A 183 -14.75 -0.62 -4.71
CA ILE A 183 -13.77 0.34 -4.19
C ILE A 183 -13.69 1.57 -5.11
N ILE A 184 -13.54 1.35 -6.43
CA ILE A 184 -13.43 2.44 -7.41
C ILE A 184 -14.67 3.33 -7.36
N VAL A 185 -15.87 2.75 -7.46
CA VAL A 185 -17.13 3.48 -7.48
C VAL A 185 -17.38 4.17 -6.13
N GLY A 186 -17.12 3.48 -5.02
CA GLY A 186 -17.31 4.02 -3.68
C GLY A 186 -16.43 5.23 -3.38
N GLU A 187 -15.14 5.16 -3.71
CA GLU A 187 -14.22 6.30 -3.52
C GLU A 187 -14.52 7.44 -4.50
N PHE A 188 -14.86 7.14 -5.75
CA PHE A 188 -15.22 8.17 -6.72
C PHE A 188 -16.49 8.92 -6.31
N GLN A 189 -17.53 8.19 -5.87
CA GLN A 189 -18.74 8.78 -5.33
C GLN A 189 -18.43 9.68 -4.13
N TRP A 190 -17.57 9.22 -3.22
CA TRP A 190 -17.18 10.02 -2.06
C TRP A 190 -16.48 11.32 -2.48
N LEU A 191 -15.51 11.26 -3.41
CA LEU A 191 -14.80 12.43 -3.94
C LEU A 191 -15.73 13.46 -4.57
N VAL A 192 -16.72 12.99 -5.33
CA VAL A 192 -17.76 13.83 -5.91
C VAL A 192 -18.61 14.49 -4.82
N LYS A 193 -19.08 13.73 -3.82
CA LYS A 193 -19.90 14.26 -2.72
C LYS A 193 -19.19 15.34 -1.91
N VAL A 194 -17.89 15.19 -1.65
CA VAL A 194 -17.08 16.19 -0.93
C VAL A 194 -16.61 17.35 -1.82
N GLN A 195 -17.03 17.39 -3.09
CA GLN A 195 -16.63 18.42 -4.06
C GLN A 195 -15.10 18.57 -4.15
N CYS A 196 -14.40 17.42 -4.22
CA CYS A 196 -12.94 17.41 -4.32
C CYS A 196 -12.45 18.24 -5.51
N LYS A 197 -11.59 19.22 -5.26
CA LYS A 197 -11.04 20.10 -6.30
C LYS A 197 -9.85 19.48 -7.03
N ASN A 198 -9.18 18.50 -6.44
CA ASN A 198 -7.97 17.91 -7.00
C ASN A 198 -8.32 16.84 -8.03
N VAL A 199 -7.64 16.84 -9.18
CA VAL A 199 -7.89 15.88 -10.27
C VAL A 199 -7.19 14.54 -10.03
N ALA A 200 -6.05 14.53 -9.33
CA ALA A 200 -5.24 13.33 -9.12
C ALA A 200 -6.00 12.15 -8.47
N PRO A 201 -6.85 12.35 -7.44
CA PRO A 201 -7.70 11.29 -6.91
C PRO A 201 -8.58 10.62 -7.97
N PHE A 202 -9.26 11.43 -8.79
CA PHE A 202 -10.13 10.93 -9.86
C PHE A 202 -9.34 10.19 -10.93
N SER A 203 -8.21 10.76 -11.38
CA SER A 203 -7.34 10.12 -12.39
C SER A 203 -6.88 8.74 -11.96
N ASN A 204 -6.43 8.59 -10.70
CA ASN A 204 -5.97 7.30 -10.19
C ASN A 204 -7.09 6.24 -10.16
N LEU A 205 -8.32 6.62 -9.79
CA LEU A 205 -9.47 5.71 -9.80
C LEU A 205 -9.90 5.35 -11.23
N ILE A 206 -9.99 6.34 -12.13
CA ILE A 206 -10.35 6.13 -13.54
C ILE A 206 -9.34 5.20 -14.23
N GLU A 207 -8.05 5.44 -14.04
CA GLU A 207 -6.99 4.59 -14.60
C GLU A 207 -6.99 3.16 -14.06
N SER A 208 -7.64 2.93 -12.91
CA SER A 208 -7.79 1.60 -12.31
C SER A 208 -9.03 0.86 -12.84
N ALA A 209 -9.97 1.53 -13.49
CA ALA A 209 -11.15 0.88 -14.06
C ALA A 209 -10.76 -0.03 -15.24
N GLN A 210 -11.33 -1.24 -15.27
CA GLN A 210 -11.08 -2.27 -16.29
C GLN A 210 -12.25 -2.49 -17.24
N THR A 211 -13.45 -1.95 -16.92
CA THR A 211 -14.65 -2.15 -17.73
C THR A 211 -15.29 -0.81 -18.12
N LYS A 212 -15.91 -0.79 -19.30
CA LYS A 212 -16.72 0.37 -19.76
C LYS A 212 -17.93 0.61 -18.87
N THR A 213 -18.46 -0.45 -18.24
CA THR A 213 -19.58 -0.37 -17.28
C THR A 213 -19.22 0.47 -16.06
N VAL A 214 -18.05 0.21 -15.45
CA VAL A 214 -17.57 1.02 -14.32
C VAL A 214 -17.40 2.48 -14.74
N LEU A 215 -16.74 2.73 -15.89
CA LEU A 215 -16.53 4.10 -16.39
C LEU A 215 -17.84 4.85 -16.64
N LYS A 216 -18.85 4.19 -17.21
CA LYS A 216 -20.18 4.77 -17.38
C LYS A 216 -20.78 5.17 -16.03
N ARG A 217 -20.68 4.29 -15.02
CA ARG A 217 -21.16 4.56 -13.67
C ARG A 217 -20.42 5.73 -13.00
N LEU A 218 -19.11 5.87 -13.22
CA LEU A 218 -18.34 7.03 -12.73
C LEU A 218 -18.86 8.34 -13.35
N ASN A 219 -19.18 8.32 -14.65
CA ASN A 219 -19.73 9.49 -15.33
C ASN A 219 -21.12 9.87 -14.81
N GLU A 220 -21.99 8.89 -14.57
CA GLU A 220 -23.32 9.10 -13.97
C GLU A 220 -23.24 9.74 -12.59
N LEU A 221 -22.24 9.38 -11.77
CA LEU A 221 -22.03 9.97 -10.45
C LEU A 221 -21.71 11.47 -10.49
N ILE A 222 -21.00 11.95 -11.52
CA ILE A 222 -20.70 13.38 -11.71
C ILE A 222 -22.01 14.17 -11.86
N GLN A 223 -22.92 13.66 -12.70
CA GLN A 223 -24.21 14.29 -12.99
C GLN A 223 -25.16 14.19 -11.80
N LEU A 224 -25.29 13.00 -11.20
CA LEU A 224 -26.20 12.73 -10.08
C LEU A 224 -25.95 13.64 -8.87
N HIS A 225 -24.69 13.96 -8.61
CA HIS A 225 -24.29 14.77 -7.46
C HIS A 225 -23.94 16.22 -7.82
N GLY A 226 -24.23 16.65 -9.06
CA GLY A 226 -24.01 18.02 -9.51
C GLY A 226 -22.59 18.52 -9.29
N PHE A 227 -21.60 17.67 -9.57
CA PHE A 227 -20.20 17.98 -9.33
C PHE A 227 -19.67 19.06 -10.29
N LYS A 228 -19.03 20.11 -9.76
CA LYS A 228 -18.67 21.30 -10.56
C LYS A 228 -17.17 21.45 -10.81
N HIS A 229 -16.31 20.96 -9.92
CA HIS A 229 -14.88 21.29 -9.95
C HIS A 229 -14.10 20.43 -10.94
N ASN A 230 -13.54 21.00 -12.02
CA ASN A 230 -12.81 20.24 -13.04
C ASN A 230 -13.65 19.12 -13.70
N ALA A 231 -14.99 19.23 -13.69
CA ALA A 231 -15.89 18.20 -14.22
C ALA A 231 -15.54 17.82 -15.66
N ALA A 232 -15.46 18.80 -16.57
CA ALA A 232 -15.10 18.57 -17.97
C ALA A 232 -13.76 17.83 -18.14
N LYS A 233 -12.76 18.13 -17.29
CA LYS A 233 -11.47 17.45 -17.32
C LYS A 233 -11.59 16.00 -16.85
N ILE A 234 -12.36 15.73 -15.80
CA ILE A 234 -12.57 14.38 -15.29
C ILE A 234 -13.39 13.55 -16.29
N GLU A 235 -14.42 14.13 -16.90
CA GLU A 235 -15.20 13.50 -17.96
C GLU A 235 -14.31 13.13 -19.16
N SER A 236 -13.40 14.03 -19.57
CA SER A 236 -12.45 13.74 -20.64
C SER A 236 -11.49 12.59 -20.31
N LEU A 237 -11.10 12.44 -19.03
CA LEU A 237 -10.29 11.30 -18.58
C LEU A 237 -11.07 9.98 -18.63
N ILE A 238 -12.36 10.02 -18.26
CA ILE A 238 -13.26 8.85 -18.36
C ILE A 238 -13.39 8.42 -19.82
N GLU A 239 -13.64 9.36 -20.73
CA GLU A 239 -13.78 9.07 -22.15
C GLU A 239 -12.48 8.50 -22.74
N LEU A 240 -11.33 9.12 -22.44
CA LEU A 240 -10.02 8.64 -22.87
C LEU A 240 -9.79 7.20 -22.41
N ARG A 241 -10.04 6.92 -21.12
CA ARG A 241 -9.88 5.56 -20.57
C ARG A 241 -10.86 4.58 -21.22
N SER A 242 -12.10 5.00 -21.50
CA SER A 242 -13.10 4.16 -22.17
C SER A 242 -12.69 3.76 -23.59
N ARG A 243 -11.91 4.59 -24.28
CA ARG A 243 -11.35 4.26 -25.61
C ARG A 243 -10.17 3.28 -25.53
N MET A 244 -9.45 3.28 -24.40
CA MET A 244 -8.32 2.37 -24.17
C MET A 244 -8.75 0.97 -23.75
N ILE A 245 -9.95 0.83 -23.18
CA ILE A 245 -10.55 -0.45 -22.83
C ILE A 245 -11.28 -0.97 -24.08
N GLY A 246 -10.88 -2.14 -24.58
CA GLY A 246 -11.49 -2.83 -25.72
C GLY A 246 -13.01 -2.97 -25.59
#